data_AF-A0A2R6CRI2-F1
#
_entry.id   AF-A0A2R6CRI2-F1
#
_cell.length_a   1.000
_cell.length_b   1.000
_cell.length_c   1.000
_cell.angle_alpha   90.00
_cell.angle_beta   90.00
_cell.angle_gamma   90.00
#
_symmetry.space_group_name_H-M   'P 1'
#
loop_
_entity.id
_entity.type
_entity.pdbx_description
1 polymer ?
#
loop_
_entity_poly.entity_id
_entity_poly.type
_entity_poly.pdbx_seq_one_letter_code
_entity_poly.pdbx_strand_id
1 'polypeptide(L)'
;TVYVVDIETDDRRVRSFESPPSQPDLRIANRTITLVPTADEFLLNVTRDGATVGSTPVPELDETVTVDGLEFSTERQNETTSLFVTSEDTRLLLAKKETF
;
A
#
# COMPACT_ATOMS: atom_id res chain seq x y z
N THR A 1 7.43 0.16 9.41
CA THR A 1 6.21 1.01 9.30
C THR A 1 6.49 2.12 8.32
N VAL A 2 5.64 2.29 7.30
CA VAL A 2 5.69 3.44 6.37
C VAL A 2 4.66 4.45 6.82
N TYR A 3 5.00 5.73 6.74
CA TYR A 3 4.07 6.82 6.98
C TYR A 3 4.42 8.03 6.09
N VAL A 4 3.40 8.82 5.79
CA VAL A 4 3.55 10.17 5.24
C VAL A 4 2.90 11.14 6.20
N VAL A 5 3.45 12.34 6.29
CA VAL A 5 2.85 13.43 7.07
C VAL A 5 2.31 14.45 6.09
N ASP A 6 0.99 14.55 6.04
CA ASP A 6 0.30 15.60 5.31
C ASP A 6 -0.08 16.72 6.27
N ILE A 7 0.19 17.96 5.89
CA ILE A 7 -0.25 19.16 6.60
C ILE A 7 -1.44 19.74 5.83
N GLU A 8 -2.62 19.75 6.45
CA GLU A 8 -3.81 20.43 5.91
C GLU A 8 -3.96 21.82 6.53
N THR A 9 -4.18 22.80 5.66
CA THR A 9 -4.64 24.17 5.96
C THR A 9 -5.90 24.43 5.14
N ASP A 10 -6.72 25.42 5.52
CA ASP A 10 -8.07 25.67 4.96
C ASP A 10 -8.17 25.65 3.41
N ASP A 11 -7.08 25.85 2.67
CA ASP A 11 -7.06 25.79 1.20
C ASP A 11 -6.04 24.80 0.59
N ARG A 12 -5.22 24.08 1.38
CA ARG A 12 -4.11 23.25 0.84
C ARG A 12 -3.75 22.06 1.73
N ARG A 13 -3.59 20.90 1.09
CA ARG A 13 -2.90 19.71 1.63
C ARG A 13 -1.50 19.64 1.03
N VAL A 14 -0.47 19.62 1.88
CA VAL A 14 0.93 19.51 1.45
C VAL A 14 1.58 18.32 2.15
N ARG A 15 2.18 17.40 1.38
CA ARG A 15 3.01 16.33 1.91
C ARG A 15 4.32 16.92 2.43
N SER A 16 4.48 16.93 3.75
CA SER A 16 5.64 17.54 4.41
C SER A 16 6.77 16.54 4.64
N PHE A 17 6.46 15.25 4.67
CA PHE A 17 7.44 14.20 4.92
C PHE A 17 7.00 12.85 4.35
N GLU A 18 7.97 12.13 3.78
CA GLU A 18 7.83 10.76 3.31
C GLU A 18 8.82 9.88 4.07
N SER A 19 8.34 8.87 4.79
CA SER A 19 9.22 7.89 5.40
C SER A 19 9.92 7.07 4.32
N PRO A 20 11.13 6.53 4.56
CA PRO A 20 11.72 5.53 3.67
C PRO A 20 10.74 4.39 3.37
N PRO A 21 10.79 3.77 2.17
CA PRO A 21 9.99 2.60 1.87
C PRO A 21 10.18 1.53 2.95
N SER A 22 9.09 1.00 3.49
CA SER A 22 9.14 -0.23 4.27
C SER A 22 8.84 -1.33 3.28
N GLN A 23 9.81 -2.23 3.14
CA GLN A 23 9.52 -3.55 2.63
C GLN A 23 8.87 -4.29 3.79
N PRO A 24 7.55 -4.55 3.79
CA PRO A 24 7.08 -5.63 4.63
C PRO A 24 7.86 -6.87 4.19
N ASP A 25 8.50 -7.59 5.11
CA ASP A 25 9.11 -8.92 4.88
C ASP A 25 8.05 -9.99 4.47
N LEU A 26 6.93 -9.54 3.91
CA LEU A 26 5.79 -10.33 3.54
C LEU A 26 6.02 -10.84 2.12
N ARG A 27 6.55 -12.05 2.05
CA ARG A 27 6.57 -12.84 0.82
C ARG A 27 5.27 -13.61 0.71
N ILE A 28 4.55 -13.40 -0.39
CA ILE A 28 3.36 -14.18 -0.73
C ILE A 28 3.53 -14.72 -2.15
N ALA A 29 3.38 -16.04 -2.31
CA ALA A 29 3.48 -16.72 -3.61
C ALA A 29 4.74 -16.35 -4.44
N ASN A 30 5.91 -16.28 -3.79
CA ASN A 30 7.21 -15.89 -4.37
C ASN A 30 7.31 -14.43 -4.87
N ARG A 31 6.40 -13.55 -4.43
CA ARG A 31 6.49 -12.11 -4.69
C ARG A 31 6.79 -11.34 -3.41
N THR A 32 7.49 -10.23 -3.54
CA THR A 32 7.75 -9.27 -2.46
C THR A 32 7.02 -7.97 -2.80
N ILE A 33 6.24 -7.47 -1.85
CA ILE A 33 5.51 -6.21 -1.96
C ILE A 33 6.30 -5.13 -1.22
N THR A 34 6.49 -3.97 -1.86
CA THR A 34 7.10 -2.79 -1.24
C THR A 34 6.13 -1.63 -1.36
N LEU A 35 5.88 -0.94 -0.24
CA LEU A 35 5.08 0.27 -0.23
C LEU A 35 6.00 1.48 -0.42
N VAL A 36 5.79 2.23 -1.49
CA VAL A 36 6.64 3.35 -1.89
C VAL A 36 5.81 4.64 -1.82
N PRO A 37 6.10 5.58 -0.91
CA PRO A 37 5.48 6.89 -0.95
C PRO A 37 5.94 7.67 -2.19
N THR A 38 5.05 8.45 -2.78
CA THR A 38 5.34 9.43 -3.83
C THR A 38 4.92 10.83 -3.35
N ALA A 39 4.97 11.85 -4.21
CA ALA A 39 4.46 13.18 -3.86
C ALA A 39 2.94 13.17 -3.61
N ASP A 40 2.19 12.36 -4.38
CA ASP A 40 0.74 12.41 -4.43
C ASP A 40 0.10 11.23 -3.67
N GLU A 41 0.70 10.04 -3.70
CA GLU A 41 0.05 8.80 -3.26
C GLU A 41 1.05 7.77 -2.72
N PHE A 42 0.60 6.53 -2.50
CA PHE A 42 1.46 5.39 -2.20
C PHE A 42 1.36 4.39 -3.36
N LEU A 43 2.50 3.89 -3.81
CA LEU A 43 2.58 2.83 -4.80
C LEU A 43 2.90 1.49 -4.15
N LEU A 44 2.30 0.44 -4.70
CA LEU A 44 2.59 -0.96 -4.46
C LEU A 44 3.53 -1.46 -5.54
N ASN A 45 4.80 -1.66 -5.20
CA ASN A 45 5.76 -2.30 -6.08
C ASN A 45 5.81 -3.80 -5.79
N VAL A 46 5.53 -4.61 -6.82
CA VAL A 46 5.60 -6.07 -6.75
C VAL A 46 6.86 -6.51 -7.46
N THR A 47 7.70 -7.23 -6.73
CA THR A 47 8.92 -7.84 -7.27
C THR A 47 8.85 -9.36 -7.18
N ARG A 48 9.37 -10.04 -8.20
CA ARG A 48 9.52 -11.50 -8.25
C ARG A 48 10.94 -11.80 -8.73
N ASP A 49 11.63 -12.68 -8.02
CA ASP A 49 13.02 -13.07 -8.34
C ASP A 49 13.98 -11.87 -8.52
N GLY A 50 13.76 -10.80 -7.74
CA GLY A 50 14.58 -9.57 -7.76
C GLY A 50 14.23 -8.58 -8.86
N ALA A 51 13.26 -8.87 -9.74
CA ALA A 51 12.78 -7.95 -10.78
C ALA A 51 11.40 -7.40 -10.46
N THR A 52 11.15 -6.12 -10.76
CA THR A 52 9.81 -5.54 -10.68
C THR A 52 8.94 -6.14 -11.77
N VAL A 53 7.83 -6.77 -11.36
CA VAL A 53 6.84 -7.39 -12.25
C VAL A 53 5.58 -6.54 -12.38
N GLY A 54 5.39 -5.57 -11.49
CA GLY A 54 4.33 -4.57 -11.63
C GLY A 54 4.39 -3.50 -10.56
N SER A 55 3.70 -2.40 -10.84
CA SER A 55 3.54 -1.26 -9.95
C SER A 55 2.13 -0.72 -10.11
N THR A 56 1.47 -0.39 -9.01
CA THR A 56 0.13 0.19 -9.01
C THR A 56 -0.04 1.14 -7.82
N PRO A 57 -0.86 2.19 -7.93
CA PRO A 57 -1.45 2.86 -6.77
C PRO A 57 -2.00 1.89 -5.74
N VAL A 58 -1.95 2.27 -4.46
CA VAL A 58 -2.81 1.67 -3.44
C VAL A 58 -4.27 1.91 -3.87
N PRO A 59 -5.09 0.85 -4.02
CA PRO A 59 -6.48 1.01 -4.47
C PRO A 59 -7.28 1.88 -3.51
N GLU A 60 -8.27 2.59 -4.04
CA GLU A 60 -9.20 3.39 -3.24
C GLU A 60 -10.03 2.51 -2.30
N LEU A 61 -10.73 3.13 -1.37
CA LEU A 61 -11.57 2.40 -0.42
C LEU A 61 -12.64 1.57 -1.15
N ASP A 62 -12.78 0.31 -0.75
CA ASP A 62 -13.67 -0.69 -1.33
C ASP A 62 -13.35 -1.06 -2.78
N GLU A 63 -12.18 -0.63 -3.29
CA GLU A 63 -11.65 -1.04 -4.57
C GLU A 63 -10.62 -2.16 -4.46
N THR A 64 -10.45 -2.83 -5.59
CA THR A 64 -9.53 -3.95 -5.76
C THR A 64 -8.71 -3.77 -7.03
N VAL A 65 -7.41 -4.04 -6.95
CA VAL A 65 -6.50 -4.05 -8.11
C VAL A 65 -5.68 -5.34 -8.14
N THR A 66 -5.43 -5.88 -9.34
CA THR A 66 -4.63 -7.10 -9.51
C THR A 66 -3.29 -6.80 -10.18
N VAL A 67 -2.20 -7.30 -9.58
CA VAL A 67 -0.85 -7.22 -10.17
C VAL A 67 -0.16 -8.57 -10.02
N ASP A 68 0.28 -9.14 -11.14
CA ASP A 68 1.04 -10.41 -11.15
C ASP A 68 0.34 -11.58 -10.41
N GLY A 69 -1.00 -11.60 -10.48
CA GLY A 69 -1.83 -12.61 -9.79
C GLY A 69 -2.02 -12.38 -8.29
N LEU A 70 -1.54 -11.25 -7.76
CA LEU A 70 -1.89 -10.77 -6.42
C LEU A 70 -3.04 -9.80 -6.53
N GLU A 71 -4.04 -9.98 -5.68
CA GLU A 71 -5.17 -9.07 -5.54
C GLU A 71 -4.92 -8.16 -4.33
N PHE A 72 -5.01 -6.86 -4.51
CA PHE A 72 -4.90 -5.86 -3.46
C PHE A 72 -6.24 -5.21 -3.22
N SER A 73 -6.70 -5.16 -1.97
CA SER A 73 -7.97 -4.53 -1.59
C SER A 73 -7.77 -3.55 -0.44
N THR A 74 -8.43 -2.40 -0.51
CA THR A 74 -8.48 -1.45 0.60
C THR A 74 -9.84 -1.50 1.24
N GLU A 75 -9.91 -1.84 2.52
CA GLU A 75 -11.17 -2.02 3.26
C GLU A 75 -11.18 -1.17 4.52
N ARG A 76 -12.38 -0.72 4.92
CA ARG A 76 -12.58 -0.01 6.19
C ARG A 76 -13.38 -0.85 7.16
N GLN A 77 -12.83 -1.02 8.36
CA GLN A 77 -13.54 -1.59 9.50
C GLN A 77 -13.48 -0.60 10.65
N ASN A 78 -14.66 -0.12 11.07
CA ASN A 78 -14.80 1.01 12.00
C ASN A 78 -14.03 2.24 11.47
N GLU A 79 -13.08 2.77 12.24
CA GLU A 79 -12.29 3.95 11.90
C GLU A 79 -10.93 3.61 11.26
N THR A 80 -10.64 2.31 11.07
CA THR A 80 -9.36 1.86 10.51
C THR A 80 -9.52 1.49 9.05
N THR A 81 -8.74 2.12 8.17
CA THR A 81 -8.60 1.71 6.77
C THR A 81 -7.39 0.79 6.64
N SER A 82 -7.57 -0.39 6.05
CA SER A 82 -6.59 -1.46 5.97
C SER A 82 -6.38 -1.89 4.52
N LEU A 83 -5.12 -2.08 4.14
CA LEU A 83 -4.74 -2.63 2.84
C LEU A 83 -4.41 -4.11 3.00
N PHE A 84 -5.03 -4.95 2.18
CA PHE A 84 -4.80 -6.38 2.13
C PHE A 84 -4.17 -6.81 0.81
N VAL A 85 -3.49 -7.95 0.85
CA VAL A 85 -3.11 -8.72 -0.34
C VAL A 85 -3.69 -10.12 -0.24
N THR A 86 -4.27 -10.59 -1.34
CA THR A 86 -4.82 -11.93 -1.50
C THR A 86 -4.11 -12.64 -2.64
N SER A 87 -3.73 -13.89 -2.42
CA SER A 87 -3.26 -14.81 -3.46
C SER A 87 -3.90 -16.16 -3.21
N GLU A 88 -4.69 -16.63 -4.17
CA GLU A 88 -5.49 -17.85 -4.04
C GLU A 88 -6.37 -17.76 -2.77
N ASP A 89 -6.17 -18.63 -1.78
CA ASP A 89 -6.91 -18.63 -0.52
C ASP A 89 -6.18 -17.95 0.64
N THR A 90 -5.02 -17.33 0.38
CA THR A 90 -4.23 -16.65 1.41
C THR A 90 -4.46 -15.15 1.35
N ARG A 91 -4.98 -14.57 2.43
CA ARG A 91 -5.16 -13.13 2.61
C ARG A 91 -4.33 -12.61 3.76
N LEU A 92 -3.57 -11.54 3.53
CA LEU A 92 -2.66 -10.94 4.50
C LEU A 92 -2.88 -9.42 4.57
N LEU A 93 -2.75 -8.87 5.78
CA LEU A 93 -2.73 -7.43 6.01
C LEU A 93 -1.35 -6.86 5.65
N LEU A 94 -1.31 -5.88 4.74
CA LEU A 94 -0.08 -5.19 4.34
C LEU A 94 0.18 -3.91 5.12
N ALA A 95 -0.86 -3.09 5.27
CA ALA A 95 -0.74 -1.77 5.88
C ALA A 95 -2.06 -1.34 6.53
N LYS A 96 -1.96 -0.43 7.50
CA LYS A 96 -3.10 0.29 8.06
C LYS A 96 -2.86 1.78 7.88
N LYS A 97 -3.91 2.53 7.56
CA LYS A 97 -3.91 3.98 7.58
C LYS A 97 -4.31 4.45 8.97
N GLU A 98 -3.41 5.16 9.63
CA GLU A 98 -3.68 5.86 10.89
C GLU A 98 -3.92 7.34 10.59
N THR A 99 -4.92 7.93 11.23
CA THR A 99 -5.19 9.38 11.18
C THR A 99 -5.04 9.87 12.62
N PHE A 100 -4.21 10.88 12.84
CA PHE A 100 -3.92 11.48 14.15
C PHE A 100 -4.37 12.93 14.18
#